data_AF-T1U8E8-F1
#
_entry.id   AF-T1U8E8-F1
#
_cell.length_a   1.000
_cell.length_b   1.000
_cell.length_c   1.000
_cell.angle_alpha   90.00
_cell.angle_beta   90.00
_cell.angle_gamma   90.00
#
_symmetry.space_group_name_H-M   'P 1'
#
loop_
_entity.id
_entity.type
_entity.pdbx_description
1 polymer ?
#
loop_
_entity_poly.entity_id
_entity_poly.type
_entity_poly.pdbx_seq_one_letter_code
_entity_poly.pdbx_strand_id
1 'polypeptide(L)'
;MLRILGVVFIFLGCQIFNTTTLHLKYKDAPKNSALKTAFTLNPPKIFFNAHFVPPFYQKEFKKAITQQIAYFLRDKKGFTLNISGNVFMAFEEGYKDFKAIKERLKKTIEPNANPKDVMRFLNLQASLILECVSPTACPFDTFLIPTALSVPVYYANRLGDNPSLFSQEDKSYHNALIKALNKAYYSLMQNLEERLNATENATWL
;
A
#
# COMPACT_ATOMS: atom_id res chain seq x y z
N MET A 1 41.63 41.51 -3.66
CA MET A 1 40.29 42.11 -3.47
C MET A 1 39.27 41.25 -4.19
N LEU A 2 38.27 40.80 -3.44
CA LEU A 2 37.17 39.94 -3.84
C LEU A 2 36.19 40.72 -4.74
N ARG A 3 35.80 40.19 -5.91
CA ARG A 3 34.58 40.62 -6.61
C ARG A 3 33.78 39.40 -7.06
N ILE A 4 32.67 39.23 -6.36
CA ILE A 4 31.59 38.26 -6.56
C ILE A 4 30.69 38.78 -7.69
N LEU A 5 30.37 37.94 -8.67
CA LEU A 5 29.23 38.04 -9.59
C LEU A 5 29.30 36.77 -10.46
N GLY A 6 28.36 35.85 -10.51
CA GLY A 6 26.98 35.78 -10.03
C GLY A 6 26.41 34.61 -10.82
N VAL A 7 26.62 33.39 -10.33
CA VAL A 7 26.14 32.17 -11.01
C VAL A 7 24.65 32.06 -10.74
N VAL A 8 23.84 32.46 -11.72
CA VAL A 8 22.40 32.23 -11.73
C VAL A 8 22.19 30.72 -11.92
N PHE A 9 21.98 30.01 -10.80
CA PHE A 9 21.41 28.67 -10.83
C PHE A 9 19.94 28.79 -11.26
N ILE A 10 19.70 28.65 -12.56
CA ILE A 10 18.37 28.38 -13.09
C ILE A 10 18.03 26.97 -12.60
N PHE A 11 17.27 26.89 -11.50
CA PHE A 11 16.52 25.70 -11.12
C PHE A 11 15.48 25.44 -12.21
N LEU A 12 15.93 24.85 -13.31
CA LEU A 12 15.08 24.19 -14.29
C LEU A 12 14.29 23.14 -13.51
N GLY A 13 13.00 23.44 -13.39
CA GLY A 13 12.05 22.71 -12.59
C GLY A 13 12.21 21.22 -12.80
N CYS A 14 12.32 20.52 -11.67
CA CYS A 14 11.91 19.15 -11.56
C CYS A 14 10.44 19.08 -11.99
N GLN A 15 10.18 18.96 -13.29
CA GLN A 15 8.95 18.36 -13.80
C GLN A 15 9.00 16.89 -13.39
N ILE A 16 8.70 16.65 -12.11
CA ILE A 16 8.43 15.31 -11.61
C ILE A 16 7.17 14.88 -12.33
N PHE A 17 7.36 14.09 -13.38
CA PHE A 17 6.32 13.26 -13.94
C PHE A 17 5.64 12.55 -12.77
N ASN A 18 4.41 12.95 -12.49
CA ASN A 18 3.62 12.55 -11.34
C ASN A 18 3.05 11.14 -11.59
N THR A 19 3.92 10.17 -11.86
CA THR A 19 3.55 8.77 -12.05
C THR A 19 3.59 8.11 -10.67
N THR A 20 2.43 8.07 -10.00
CA THR A 20 2.26 7.23 -8.82
C THR A 20 2.65 5.81 -9.24
N THR A 21 3.78 5.31 -8.76
CA THR A 21 4.31 4.01 -9.16
C THR A 21 3.98 3.00 -8.07
N LEU A 22 3.66 1.76 -8.46
CA LEU A 22 3.47 0.67 -7.51
C LEU A 22 4.78 0.44 -6.74
N HIS A 23 4.73 0.67 -5.43
CA HIS A 23 5.87 0.64 -4.53
C HIS A 23 5.52 -0.18 -3.29
N LEU A 24 5.52 -1.50 -3.46
CA LEU A 24 5.22 -2.46 -2.40
C LEU A 24 6.47 -2.74 -1.58
N LYS A 25 6.89 -1.75 -0.78
CA LYS A 25 8.05 -1.88 0.11
C LYS A 25 7.69 -1.51 1.53
N TYR A 26 8.26 -2.28 2.46
CA TYR A 26 8.15 -2.07 3.89
C TYR A 26 9.54 -2.21 4.51
N LYS A 27 10.08 -1.09 5.01
CA LYS A 27 11.48 -0.96 5.45
C LYS A 27 12.47 -1.44 4.37
N ASP A 28 13.77 -1.43 4.67
CA ASP A 28 14.80 -1.95 3.76
C ASP A 28 14.77 -3.48 3.73
N ALA A 29 13.71 -4.05 3.16
CA ALA A 29 13.74 -5.46 2.74
C ALA A 29 14.84 -5.62 1.68
N PRO A 30 15.70 -6.67 1.77
CA PRO A 30 16.83 -6.82 0.88
C PRO A 30 16.37 -6.92 -0.58
N LYS A 31 16.94 -6.07 -1.42
CA LYS A 31 16.71 -6.09 -2.87
C LYS A 31 17.16 -7.44 -3.42
N ASN A 32 16.21 -8.22 -3.93
CA ASN A 32 16.46 -9.29 -4.91
C ASN A 32 17.45 -10.40 -4.52
N SER A 33 17.36 -10.94 -3.31
CA SER A 33 17.88 -12.30 -3.07
C SER A 33 16.70 -13.24 -2.90
N ALA A 34 16.71 -14.37 -3.61
CA ALA A 34 15.81 -15.48 -3.31
C ALA A 34 16.15 -15.93 -1.89
N LEU A 35 15.43 -15.39 -0.91
CA LEU A 35 15.70 -15.66 0.49
C LEU A 35 15.46 -17.16 0.71
N LYS A 36 16.55 -17.89 0.92
CA LYS A 36 16.47 -19.32 1.21
C LYS A 36 15.96 -19.46 2.65
N THR A 37 14.67 -19.70 2.80
CA THR A 37 14.04 -19.92 4.10
C THR A 37 14.27 -21.36 4.56
N ALA A 38 14.44 -21.54 5.86
CA ALA A 38 14.49 -22.88 6.49
C ALA A 38 13.10 -23.37 6.95
N PHE A 39 12.05 -22.68 6.51
CA PHE A 39 10.64 -22.97 6.73
C PHE A 39 9.89 -22.92 5.39
N THR A 40 8.68 -23.47 5.35
CA THR A 40 7.86 -23.53 4.14
C THR A 40 6.78 -22.45 4.16
N LEU A 41 6.68 -21.67 3.08
CA LEU A 41 5.55 -20.77 2.82
C LEU A 41 4.68 -21.37 1.71
N ASN A 42 3.43 -21.71 2.05
CA ASN A 42 2.46 -22.11 1.04
C ASN A 42 2.07 -20.92 0.15
N PRO A 43 1.73 -21.13 -1.13
CA PRO A 43 1.34 -20.06 -2.04
C PRO A 43 0.18 -19.20 -1.47
N PRO A 44 0.28 -17.86 -1.53
CA PRO A 44 -0.69 -16.99 -0.89
C PRO A 44 -2.07 -17.03 -1.56
N LYS A 45 -3.10 -17.34 -0.77
CA LYS A 45 -4.51 -17.33 -1.17
C LYS A 45 -5.16 -15.97 -0.83
N ILE A 46 -4.75 -14.94 -1.56
CA ILE A 46 -5.30 -13.58 -1.39
C ILE A 46 -6.33 -13.30 -2.49
N PHE A 47 -7.54 -12.94 -2.07
CA PHE A 47 -8.64 -12.55 -2.95
C PHE A 47 -8.64 -11.05 -3.20
N PHE A 48 -8.84 -10.67 -4.46
CA PHE A 48 -8.99 -9.28 -4.88
C PHE A 48 -10.33 -9.14 -5.58
N ASN A 49 -11.04 -8.03 -5.39
CA ASN A 49 -12.16 -7.74 -6.29
C ASN A 49 -11.61 -7.30 -7.66
N ALA A 50 -11.67 -8.21 -8.63
CA ALA A 50 -11.01 -8.09 -9.93
C ALA A 50 -11.41 -6.83 -10.74
N HIS A 51 -12.58 -6.25 -10.44
CA HIS A 51 -13.04 -5.01 -11.08
C HIS A 51 -12.18 -3.78 -10.74
N PHE A 52 -11.51 -3.77 -9.58
CA PHE A 52 -10.72 -2.62 -9.13
C PHE A 52 -9.22 -2.82 -9.31
N VAL A 53 -8.73 -4.04 -9.08
CA VAL A 53 -7.29 -4.33 -9.03
C VAL A 53 -6.88 -5.18 -10.24
N PRO A 54 -6.14 -4.63 -11.22
CA PRO A 54 -5.62 -5.38 -12.36
C PRO A 54 -4.80 -6.62 -11.95
N PRO A 55 -4.87 -7.74 -12.70
CA PRO A 55 -4.16 -8.98 -12.38
C PRO A 55 -2.65 -8.82 -12.15
N PHE A 56 -2.01 -7.91 -12.89
CA PHE A 56 -0.60 -7.57 -12.71
C PHE A 56 -0.31 -7.08 -11.28
N TYR A 57 -1.11 -6.14 -10.75
CA TYR A 57 -0.94 -5.65 -9.39
C TYR A 57 -1.26 -6.71 -8.34
N GLN A 58 -2.25 -7.57 -8.59
CA GLN A 58 -2.52 -8.70 -7.69
C GLN A 58 -1.31 -9.63 -7.57
N LYS A 59 -0.65 -9.93 -8.70
CA LYS A 59 0.55 -10.78 -8.74
C LYS A 59 1.72 -10.15 -7.98
N GLU A 60 2.01 -8.87 -8.23
CA GLU A 60 3.09 -8.16 -7.54
C GLU A 60 2.80 -8.01 -6.04
N PHE A 61 1.54 -7.79 -5.65
CA PHE A 61 1.13 -7.73 -4.24
C PHE A 61 1.34 -9.04 -3.50
N LYS A 62 0.89 -10.17 -4.08
CA LYS A 62 1.13 -11.51 -3.53
C LYS A 62 2.63 -11.79 -3.38
N LYS A 63 3.42 -11.47 -4.41
CA LYS A 63 4.87 -11.66 -4.41
C LYS A 63 5.55 -10.85 -3.30
N ALA A 64 5.21 -9.56 -3.17
CA ALA A 64 5.79 -8.70 -2.16
C ALA A 64 5.50 -9.20 -0.73
N ILE A 65 4.27 -9.65 -0.46
CA ILE A 65 3.90 -10.23 0.85
C ILE A 65 4.75 -11.46 1.16
N THR A 66 4.85 -12.42 0.23
CA THR A 66 5.68 -13.62 0.43
C THR A 66 7.13 -13.25 0.74
N GLN A 67 7.70 -12.29 0.01
CA GLN A 67 9.08 -11.84 0.22
C GLN A 67 9.29 -11.18 1.58
N GLN A 68 8.36 -10.33 2.02
CA GLN A 68 8.46 -9.66 3.30
C GLN A 68 8.31 -10.62 4.49
N ILE A 69 7.37 -11.58 4.41
CA ILE A 69 7.19 -12.61 5.45
C ILE A 69 8.43 -13.51 5.52
N ALA A 70 8.96 -13.94 4.36
CA ALA A 70 10.21 -14.67 4.29
C ALA A 70 11.34 -13.92 5.02
N TYR A 71 11.40 -12.60 4.82
CA TYR A 71 12.40 -11.75 5.46
C TYR A 71 12.22 -11.62 6.98
N PHE A 72 11.00 -11.40 7.46
CA PHE A 72 10.72 -11.31 8.90
C PHE A 72 11.10 -12.59 9.66
N LEU A 73 10.91 -13.75 9.03
CA LEU A 73 11.10 -15.05 9.66
C LEU A 73 12.38 -15.77 9.20
N ARG A 74 13.31 -15.06 8.56
CA ARG A 74 14.50 -15.63 7.90
C ARG A 74 15.35 -16.53 8.82
N ASP A 75 15.39 -16.20 10.11
CA ASP A 75 16.20 -16.87 11.12
C ASP A 75 15.43 -18.01 11.84
N LYS A 76 14.18 -18.26 11.43
CA LYS A 76 13.31 -19.30 11.98
C LYS A 76 13.27 -20.51 11.02
N LYS A 77 13.01 -21.71 11.54
CA LYS A 77 13.10 -22.97 10.78
C LYS A 77 12.06 -24.01 11.22
N GLY A 78 11.79 -25.00 10.37
CA GLY A 78 11.10 -26.23 10.79
C GLY A 78 9.56 -26.17 10.84
N PHE A 79 8.94 -25.09 10.37
CA PHE A 79 7.47 -24.93 10.32
C PHE A 79 6.97 -24.66 8.90
N THR A 80 5.65 -24.72 8.75
CA THR A 80 4.94 -24.39 7.51
C THR A 80 3.88 -23.36 7.81
N LEU A 81 3.78 -22.31 6.98
CA LEU A 81 2.75 -21.28 7.10
C LEU A 81 1.82 -21.24 5.90
N ASN A 82 0.54 -21.01 6.17
CA ASN A 82 -0.45 -20.60 5.21
C ASN A 82 -0.59 -19.08 5.21
N ILE A 83 -0.66 -18.50 4.02
CA ILE A 83 -0.98 -17.08 3.82
C ILE A 83 -2.33 -17.00 3.12
N SER A 84 -3.29 -16.33 3.73
CA SER A 84 -4.58 -16.01 3.11
C SER A 84 -5.00 -14.58 3.40
N GLY A 85 -6.03 -14.09 2.71
CA GLY A 85 -6.50 -12.74 2.94
C GLY A 85 -7.37 -12.19 1.84
N ASN A 86 -7.67 -10.90 1.95
CA ASN A 86 -8.45 -10.17 0.96
C ASN A 86 -7.96 -8.73 0.80
N VAL A 87 -8.22 -8.18 -0.38
CA VAL A 87 -8.13 -6.75 -0.69
C VAL A 87 -9.39 -6.37 -1.45
N PHE A 88 -10.27 -5.63 -0.77
CA PHE A 88 -11.52 -5.12 -1.31
C PHE A 88 -11.46 -3.61 -1.45
N MET A 89 -11.88 -3.13 -2.61
CA MET A 89 -12.00 -1.70 -2.89
C MET A 89 -13.42 -1.34 -3.30
N ALA A 90 -13.89 -0.18 -2.88
CA ALA A 90 -15.17 0.35 -3.28
C ALA A 90 -15.13 1.88 -3.33
N PHE A 91 -15.92 2.48 -4.22
CA PHE A 91 -16.18 3.91 -4.13
C PHE A 91 -17.19 4.18 -3.03
N GLU A 92 -16.91 5.22 -2.26
CA GLU A 92 -17.91 5.78 -1.36
C GLU A 92 -18.98 6.53 -2.15
N GLU A 93 -20.23 6.48 -1.67
CA GLU A 93 -21.29 7.31 -2.22
C GLU A 93 -20.92 8.80 -2.14
N GLY A 94 -21.34 9.56 -3.16
CA GLY A 94 -20.86 10.93 -3.39
C GLY A 94 -21.25 11.90 -2.28
N TYR A 95 -20.33 12.80 -1.96
CA TYR A 95 -20.55 13.92 -1.05
C TYR A 95 -21.09 15.13 -1.82
N LYS A 96 -22.19 15.71 -1.34
CA LYS A 96 -22.88 16.81 -2.05
C LYS A 96 -22.36 18.22 -1.70
N ASP A 97 -21.55 18.37 -0.65
CA ASP A 97 -21.07 19.68 -0.21
C ASP A 97 -19.60 19.68 0.26
N PHE A 98 -18.97 20.87 0.16
CA PHE A 98 -17.55 21.06 0.51
C PHE A 98 -17.23 20.82 1.98
N LYS A 99 -18.19 21.07 2.88
CA LYS A 99 -17.98 20.89 4.32
C LYS A 99 -17.86 19.40 4.64
N ALA A 100 -18.71 18.57 4.05
CA ALA A 100 -18.69 17.12 4.19
C ALA A 100 -17.42 16.51 3.58
N ILE A 101 -16.98 16.98 2.40
CA ILE A 101 -15.70 16.57 1.80
C ILE A 101 -14.52 16.91 2.73
N LYS A 102 -14.50 18.13 3.28
CA LYS A 102 -13.44 18.57 4.21
C LYS A 102 -13.39 17.72 5.48
N GLU A 103 -14.53 17.41 6.08
CA GLU A 103 -14.59 16.53 7.24
C GLU A 103 -14.18 15.09 6.89
N ARG A 104 -14.56 14.60 5.71
CA ARG A 104 -14.20 13.27 5.25
C ARG A 104 -12.70 13.13 5.01
N LEU A 105 -12.06 14.16 4.44
CA LEU A 105 -10.63 14.20 4.17
C LEU A 105 -9.79 13.94 5.41
N LYS A 106 -10.19 14.44 6.59
CA LYS A 106 -9.50 14.20 7.86
C LYS A 106 -9.31 12.72 8.19
N LYS A 107 -10.16 11.84 7.64
CA LYS A 107 -10.14 10.38 7.81
C LYS A 107 -9.53 9.64 6.62
N THR A 108 -8.82 10.34 5.74
CA THR A 108 -8.16 9.75 4.57
C THR A 108 -6.64 9.75 4.74
N ILE A 109 -5.94 9.14 3.79
CA ILE A 109 -4.49 9.20 3.73
C ILE A 109 -3.94 10.59 3.35
N GLU A 110 -4.81 11.51 2.91
CA GLU A 110 -4.45 12.86 2.44
C GLU A 110 -5.35 13.92 3.11
N PRO A 111 -5.22 14.12 4.44
CA PRO A 111 -6.13 14.99 5.21
C PRO A 111 -6.08 16.48 4.84
N ASN A 112 -5.01 16.90 4.16
CA ASN A 112 -4.78 18.28 3.76
C ASN A 112 -5.09 18.54 2.28
N ALA A 113 -5.69 17.58 1.57
CA ALA A 113 -6.07 17.81 0.18
C ALA A 113 -7.08 18.96 0.05
N ASN A 114 -7.06 19.66 -1.08
CA ASN A 114 -8.04 20.69 -1.38
C ASN A 114 -9.40 20.03 -1.64
N PRO A 115 -10.45 20.29 -0.83
CA PRO A 115 -11.77 19.69 -1.02
C PRO A 115 -12.39 19.98 -2.40
N LYS A 116 -11.99 21.08 -3.06
CA LYS A 116 -12.49 21.45 -4.39
C LYS A 116 -12.02 20.53 -5.51
N ASP A 117 -10.90 19.85 -5.30
CA ASP A 117 -10.29 19.01 -6.32
C ASP A 117 -10.74 17.54 -6.19
N VAL A 118 -11.46 17.18 -5.12
CA VAL A 118 -11.87 15.82 -4.80
C VAL A 118 -13.20 15.49 -5.47
N MET A 119 -13.20 14.47 -6.33
CA MET A 119 -14.38 13.94 -7.00
C MET A 119 -15.13 12.94 -6.13
N ARG A 120 -14.40 12.02 -5.50
CA ARG A 120 -14.96 10.94 -4.66
C ARG A 120 -13.88 10.32 -3.78
N PHE A 121 -14.25 9.36 -2.95
CA PHE A 121 -13.32 8.60 -2.13
C PHE A 121 -13.30 7.13 -2.55
N LEU A 122 -12.09 6.58 -2.66
CA LEU A 122 -11.84 5.15 -2.84
C LEU A 122 -11.55 4.55 -1.47
N ASN A 123 -12.42 3.70 -0.98
CA ASN A 123 -12.24 2.97 0.27
C ASN A 123 -11.60 1.62 -0.02
N LEU A 124 -10.61 1.26 0.79
CA LEU A 124 -9.93 -0.02 0.76
C LEU A 124 -10.08 -0.68 2.12
N GLN A 125 -10.52 -1.92 2.12
CA GLN A 125 -10.44 -2.84 3.25
C GLN A 125 -9.56 -4.01 2.84
N ALA A 126 -8.60 -4.38 3.67
CA ALA A 126 -7.78 -5.54 3.43
C ALA A 126 -7.51 -6.29 4.73
N SER A 127 -7.29 -7.59 4.61
CA SER A 127 -6.81 -8.40 5.72
C SER A 127 -5.77 -9.39 5.23
N LEU A 128 -4.78 -9.63 6.08
CA LEU A 128 -3.81 -10.70 5.93
C LEU A 128 -3.97 -11.67 7.08
N ILE A 129 -4.04 -12.95 6.75
CA ILE A 129 -4.08 -14.05 7.70
C ILE A 129 -2.82 -14.87 7.52
N LEU A 130 -2.06 -15.00 8.60
CA LEU A 130 -0.89 -15.87 8.69
C LEU A 130 -1.20 -16.99 9.66
N GLU A 131 -1.26 -18.22 9.18
CA GLU A 131 -1.61 -19.40 9.97
C GLU A 131 -0.43 -20.36 10.00
N CYS A 132 -0.10 -20.90 11.18
CA CYS A 132 0.87 -21.96 11.31
C CYS A 132 0.18 -23.32 11.15
N VAL A 133 0.65 -24.12 10.19
CA VAL A 133 0.03 -25.43 9.87
C VAL A 133 0.18 -26.43 11.02
N SER A 134 1.26 -26.31 11.80
CA SER A 134 1.49 -27.11 13.00
C SER A 134 1.51 -26.17 14.21
N PRO A 135 0.43 -26.08 15.00
CA PRO A 135 0.34 -25.25 16.20
C PRO A 135 1.51 -25.40 17.19
N THR A 136 2.13 -26.58 17.22
CA THR A 136 3.27 -26.85 18.12
C THR A 136 4.61 -26.35 17.61
N ALA A 137 4.70 -25.90 16.35
CA ALA A 137 5.95 -25.45 15.71
C ALA A 137 6.07 -23.91 15.62
N CYS A 138 5.01 -23.19 15.99
CA CYS A 138 5.00 -21.73 16.03
C CYS A 138 4.47 -21.25 17.39
N PRO A 139 4.88 -20.09 17.88
CA PRO A 139 4.29 -19.48 19.09
C PRO A 139 2.91 -18.86 18.84
N PHE A 140 2.31 -19.11 17.67
CA PHE A 140 1.00 -18.61 17.27
C PHE A 140 0.31 -19.64 16.37
N ASP A 141 -1.01 -19.76 16.53
CA ASP A 141 -1.83 -20.54 15.61
C ASP A 141 -2.18 -19.70 14.38
N THR A 142 -2.67 -18.49 14.61
CA THR A 142 -3.14 -17.59 13.55
C THR A 142 -2.99 -16.13 13.95
N PHE A 143 -2.49 -15.31 13.02
CA PHE A 143 -2.59 -13.86 13.08
C PHE A 143 -3.57 -13.35 12.04
N LEU A 144 -4.50 -12.50 12.48
CA LEU A 144 -5.35 -11.69 11.62
C LEU A 144 -4.88 -10.24 11.68
N ILE A 145 -4.45 -9.72 10.53
CA ILE A 145 -3.94 -8.37 10.37
C ILE A 145 -4.90 -7.57 9.47
N PRO A 146 -5.86 -6.83 10.03
CA PRO A 146 -6.75 -5.98 9.25
C PRO A 146 -6.11 -4.63 8.95
N THR A 147 -6.51 -4.03 7.84
CA THR A 147 -6.26 -2.62 7.51
C THR A 147 -7.45 -2.03 6.77
N ALA A 148 -7.75 -0.76 7.02
CA ALA A 148 -8.77 -0.03 6.31
C ALA A 148 -8.29 1.40 6.09
N LEU A 149 -8.48 1.91 4.87
CA LEU A 149 -8.07 3.26 4.51
C LEU A 149 -8.99 3.84 3.44
N SER A 150 -8.86 5.15 3.25
CA SER A 150 -9.59 5.88 2.24
C SER A 150 -8.66 6.84 1.51
N VAL A 151 -8.81 6.92 0.20
CA VAL A 151 -7.99 7.75 -0.70
C VAL A 151 -8.90 8.69 -1.49
N PRO A 152 -8.64 10.00 -1.49
CA PRO A 152 -9.37 10.90 -2.38
C PRO A 152 -9.02 10.60 -3.84
N VAL A 153 -10.04 10.54 -4.68
CA VAL A 153 -9.93 10.50 -6.14
C VAL A 153 -10.19 11.91 -6.64
N TYR A 154 -9.23 12.47 -7.36
CA TYR A 154 -9.30 13.83 -7.87
C TYR A 154 -10.04 13.90 -9.21
N TYR A 155 -10.65 15.05 -9.50
CA TYR A 155 -11.11 15.34 -10.86
C TYR A 155 -9.92 15.34 -11.83
N ALA A 156 -10.16 14.90 -13.07
CA ALA A 156 -9.14 14.90 -14.12
C ALA A 156 -8.73 16.32 -14.52
N ASN A 157 -9.69 17.26 -14.46
CA ASN A 157 -9.52 18.68 -14.74
C ASN A 157 -9.88 19.48 -13.49
N ARG A 158 -9.08 20.48 -13.10
CA ARG A 158 -9.52 21.42 -12.06
C ARG A 158 -10.60 22.31 -12.65
N LEU A 159 -11.56 22.74 -11.82
CA LEU A 159 -12.56 23.72 -12.22
C LEU A 159 -11.85 25.00 -12.70
N GLY A 160 -11.83 25.23 -14.02
CA GLY A 160 -11.16 26.37 -14.66
C GLY A 160 -10.09 26.02 -15.70
N ASP A 161 -9.68 24.75 -15.82
CA ASP A 161 -8.69 24.32 -16.81
C ASP A 161 -9.32 24.09 -18.20
N ASN A 162 -8.55 24.34 -19.27
CA ASN A 162 -9.01 24.09 -20.64
C ASN A 162 -9.18 22.58 -20.90
N PRO A 163 -10.40 22.09 -21.19
CA PRO A 163 -10.69 20.67 -21.32
C PRO A 163 -9.97 19.98 -22.49
N SER A 164 -9.41 20.73 -23.46
CA SER A 164 -8.64 20.15 -24.57
C SER A 164 -7.19 19.79 -24.22
N LEU A 165 -6.69 20.16 -23.02
CA LEU A 165 -5.31 19.95 -22.62
C LEU A 165 -5.05 18.63 -21.88
N PHE A 166 -6.09 17.91 -21.45
CA PHE A 166 -5.92 16.74 -20.57
C PHE A 166 -6.86 15.58 -20.94
N SER A 167 -6.30 14.52 -21.53
CA SER A 167 -7.00 13.29 -21.93
C SER A 167 -7.03 12.20 -20.84
N GLN A 168 -7.03 12.54 -19.53
CA GLN A 168 -6.48 11.66 -18.49
C GLN A 168 -7.42 11.33 -17.33
N GLU A 169 -8.73 11.15 -17.56
CA GLU A 169 -9.67 10.67 -16.53
C GLU A 169 -9.19 9.40 -15.83
N ASP A 170 -8.57 8.48 -16.57
CA ASP A 170 -8.07 7.21 -16.02
C ASP A 170 -6.88 7.39 -15.06
N LYS A 171 -6.08 8.46 -15.19
CA LYS A 171 -4.88 8.63 -14.35
C LYS A 171 -5.22 8.96 -12.90
N SER A 172 -6.26 9.75 -12.65
CA SER A 172 -6.65 10.11 -11.28
C SER A 172 -7.12 8.89 -10.49
N TYR A 173 -7.93 8.02 -11.12
CA TYR A 173 -8.33 6.75 -10.51
C TYR A 173 -7.13 5.82 -10.32
N HIS A 174 -6.30 5.65 -11.36
CA HIS A 174 -5.12 4.80 -11.30
C HIS A 174 -4.15 5.22 -10.20
N ASN A 175 -3.92 6.52 -10.05
CA ASN A 175 -3.10 7.08 -8.97
C ASN A 175 -3.69 6.76 -7.59
N ALA A 176 -5.01 6.94 -7.40
CA ALA A 176 -5.66 6.62 -6.14
C ALA A 176 -5.58 5.12 -5.82
N LEU A 177 -5.77 4.25 -6.81
CA LEU A 177 -5.59 2.80 -6.71
C LEU A 177 -4.17 2.44 -6.24
N ILE A 178 -3.15 2.97 -6.90
CA ILE A 178 -1.75 2.67 -6.54
C ILE A 178 -1.42 3.19 -5.13
N LYS A 179 -1.85 4.40 -4.78
CA LYS A 179 -1.69 4.94 -3.42
C LYS A 179 -2.35 4.04 -2.38
N ALA A 180 -3.57 3.59 -2.64
CA ALA A 180 -4.31 2.69 -1.76
C ALA A 180 -3.54 1.37 -1.56
N LEU A 181 -3.07 0.73 -2.64
CA LEU A 181 -2.30 -0.51 -2.59
C LEU A 181 -0.99 -0.35 -1.82
N ASN A 182 -0.20 0.70 -2.11
CA ASN A 182 1.06 0.96 -1.42
C ASN A 182 0.85 1.15 0.08
N LYS A 183 -0.15 1.95 0.47
CA LYS A 183 -0.42 2.24 1.89
C LYS A 183 -0.99 1.01 2.61
N ALA A 184 -1.86 0.25 1.95
CA ALA A 184 -2.39 -1.00 2.50
C ALA A 184 -1.27 -2.02 2.73
N TYR A 185 -0.40 -2.23 1.75
CA TYR A 185 0.77 -3.10 1.89
C TYR A 185 1.63 -2.68 3.09
N TYR A 186 2.01 -1.41 3.15
CA TYR A 186 2.83 -0.89 4.25
C TYR A 186 2.17 -1.14 5.62
N SER A 187 0.88 -0.84 5.76
CA SER A 187 0.13 -1.04 7.00
C SER A 187 0.03 -2.50 7.40
N LEU A 188 -0.22 -3.41 6.45
CA LEU A 188 -0.27 -4.85 6.72
C LEU A 188 1.08 -5.37 7.21
N MET A 189 2.18 -4.96 6.55
CA MET A 189 3.52 -5.41 6.93
C MET A 189 3.97 -4.82 8.26
N GLN A 190 3.63 -3.56 8.54
CA GLN A 190 3.88 -2.93 9.84
C GLN A 190 3.20 -3.69 10.97
N ASN A 191 1.88 -3.88 10.86
CA ASN A 191 1.11 -4.54 11.89
C ASN A 191 1.52 -6.01 12.06
N LEU A 192 1.93 -6.69 10.97
CA LEU A 192 2.47 -8.05 11.05
C LEU A 192 3.80 -8.08 11.80
N GLU A 193 4.72 -7.16 11.50
CA GLU A 193 6.01 -7.07 12.21
C GLU A 193 5.79 -6.81 13.71
N GLU A 194 4.87 -5.91 14.07
CA GLU A 194 4.51 -5.64 15.47
C GLU A 194 3.99 -6.90 16.18
N ARG A 195 3.14 -7.70 15.51
CA ARG A 195 2.65 -8.98 16.05
C ARG A 195 3.74 -10.03 16.20
N LEU A 196 4.63 -10.14 15.21
CA LEU A 196 5.75 -11.07 15.24
C LEU A 196 6.73 -10.73 16.36
N ASN A 197 7.09 -9.46 16.52
CA ASN A 197 7.99 -8.99 17.58
C ASN A 197 7.38 -9.22 18.97
N ALA A 198 6.06 -9.03 19.13
CA ALA A 198 5.37 -9.37 20.39
C ALA A 198 5.46 -10.87 20.74
N THR A 199 5.63 -11.74 19.75
CA THR A 199 5.83 -13.18 19.93
C THR A 199 7.30 -13.64 19.94
N GLU A 200 8.28 -12.75 19.72
CA GLU A 200 9.70 -13.14 19.77
C GLU A 200 10.16 -13.57 21.17
N ASN A 201 9.45 -13.14 22.22
CA ASN A 201 9.68 -13.59 23.59
C ASN A 201 9.09 -14.99 23.88
N ALA A 202 8.35 -15.57 22.94
CA ALA A 202 7.82 -16.93 23.06
C ALA A 202 8.75 -17.94 22.39
N THR A 203 8.84 -19.15 22.95
CA THR A 203 9.69 -20.22 22.42
C THR A 203 9.17 -20.72 21.08
N TRP A 204 9.98 -20.53 20.03
CA TRP A 204 9.82 -21.20 18.74
C TRP A 204 10.41 -22.60 18.88
N LEU A 205 9.55 -23.62 18.83
CA LEU A 205 9.94 -25.04 18.93
C LEU A 205 10.37 -25.58 17.56
#